data_AF-A0A8B6F170-F1
#
_entry.id   AF-A0A8B6F170-F1
#
_cell.length_a   1.000
_cell.length_b   1.000
_cell.length_c   1.000
_cell.angle_alpha   90.00
_cell.angle_beta   90.00
_cell.angle_gamma   90.00
#
_symmetry.space_group_name_H-M   'P 1'
#
loop_
_entity.id
_entity.type
_entity.pdbx_description
1 polymer ?
#
loop_
_entity_poly.entity_id
_entity_poly.type
_entity_poly.pdbx_seq_one_letter_code
_entity_poly.pdbx_strand_id
1 'polypeptide(L)' 'MRNRSNSGVRLDYYQRLVNKTILKHQNPVTGLFPASETNTHAWVRDNVYSIMAVWGLALAYRKTADLDEDRANHLN' A
#
# COMPACT_ATOMS: atom_id res chain seq x y z
N MET A 1 15.40 -18.88 -5.26
CA MET A 1 14.43 -17.82 -4.87
C MET A 1 13.86 -18.18 -3.51
N ARG A 2 13.91 -17.26 -2.53
CA ARG A 2 13.40 -17.50 -1.16
C ARG A 2 11.90 -17.84 -1.25
N ASN A 3 11.45 -18.95 -0.68
CA ASN A 3 10.05 -19.35 -0.72
C ASN A 3 9.25 -18.31 0.09
N ARG A 4 8.45 -17.47 -0.57
CA ARG A 4 7.68 -16.43 0.12
C ARG A 4 6.53 -17.06 0.88
N SER A 5 6.23 -16.54 2.07
CA SER A 5 5.03 -16.93 2.80
C SER A 5 3.77 -16.61 1.96
N ASN A 6 2.69 -17.37 2.15
CA ASN A 6 1.39 -17.10 1.49
C ASN A 6 0.91 -15.66 1.76
N SER A 7 1.20 -15.13 2.95
CA SER A 7 0.92 -13.73 3.31
C SER A 7 1.70 -12.75 2.43
N GLY A 8 2.98 -12.98 2.17
CA GLY A 8 3.80 -12.14 1.27
C GLY A 8 3.25 -12.09 -0.15
N VAL A 9 2.83 -13.24 -0.70
CA VAL A 9 2.21 -13.31 -2.04
C VAL A 9 0.90 -12.51 -2.10
N ARG A 10 0.08 -12.57 -1.04
CA ARG A 10 -1.15 -11.77 -0.95
C ARG A 10 -0.86 -10.27 -0.83
N LEU A 11 0.16 -9.88 -0.08
CA LEU A 11 0.56 -8.47 0.03
C LEU A 11 1.04 -7.92 -1.32
N ASP A 12 1.76 -8.70 -2.12
CA ASP A 12 2.16 -8.30 -3.48
C ASP A 12 0.93 -8.07 -4.38
N TYR A 13 -0.10 -8.92 -4.23
CA TYR A 13 -1.37 -8.74 -4.93
C TYR A 13 -2.04 -7.42 -4.54
N TYR A 14 -2.17 -7.13 -3.24
CA TYR A 14 -2.76 -5.88 -2.77
C TYR A 14 -1.94 -4.65 -3.18
N GLN A 15 -0.61 -4.75 -3.22
CA GLN A 15 0.25 -3.67 -3.71
C GLN A 15 -0.04 -3.35 -5.18
N ARG A 16 -0.16 -4.38 -6.03
CA ARG A 16 -0.55 -4.18 -7.43
C ARG A 16 -1.95 -3.59 -7.54
N LEU A 17 -2.88 -4.02 -6.70
CA LEU A 17 -4.25 -3.51 -6.69
C LEU A 17 -4.27 -2.02 -6.33
N VAL A 18 -3.69 -1.63 -5.19
CA VAL A 18 -3.59 -0.24 -4.73
C VAL A 18 -2.91 0.66 -5.77
N ASN A 19 -1.86 0.17 -6.43
CA ASN A 19 -1.21 0.95 -7.48
C ASN A 19 -2.14 1.19 -8.68
N LYS A 20 -2.82 0.14 -9.15
CA LYS A 20 -3.70 0.20 -10.33
C LYS A 20 -5.04 0.89 -10.09
N THR A 21 -5.51 1.02 -8.86
CA THR A 21 -6.83 1.59 -8.55
C THR A 21 -6.77 2.91 -7.80
N ILE A 22 -5.71 3.17 -7.03
CA ILE A 22 -5.59 4.39 -6.20
C ILE A 22 -4.43 5.24 -6.70
N LEU A 23 -3.19 4.75 -6.58
CA LEU A 23 -2.01 5.58 -6.81
C LEU A 23 -1.87 6.07 -8.26
N LYS A 24 -2.40 5.33 -9.25
CA LYS A 24 -2.42 5.80 -10.64
C LYS A 24 -3.16 7.12 -10.87
N HIS A 25 -4.02 7.53 -9.94
CA HIS A 25 -4.80 8.77 -10.00
C HIS A 25 -4.18 9.90 -9.17
N GLN A 26 -3.08 9.65 -8.45
CA GLN A 26 -2.44 10.67 -7.64
C GLN A 26 -1.81 11.73 -8.53
N ASN A 27 -2.08 13.00 -8.24
CA ASN A 27 -1.37 14.08 -8.90
C ASN A 27 0.11 14.07 -8.45
N PRO A 28 1.09 14.01 -9.39
CA PRO A 28 2.49 13.86 -9.03
C PRO A 28 3.12 15.10 -8.39
N VAL A 29 2.48 16.27 -8.51
CA VAL A 29 2.98 17.54 -7.95
C VAL A 29 2.37 17.79 -6.57
N THR A 30 1.04 17.72 -6.46
CA THR A 30 0.34 18.04 -5.21
C THR A 30 0.22 16.86 -4.26
N GLY A 31 0.36 15.62 -4.77
CA GLY A 31 0.09 14.39 -4.03
C GLY A 31 -1.39 14.13 -3.77
N LEU A 32 -2.29 15.00 -4.26
CA LEU A 32 -3.73 14.88 -4.05
C LEU A 32 -4.40 14.06 -5.15
N PHE A 33 -5.49 13.38 -4.79
CA PHE A 33 -6.39 12.69 -5.67
C PHE A 33 -7.51 13.63 -6.11
N PRO A 34 -7.80 13.75 -7.43
CA PRO A 34 -8.97 14.44 -7.93
C PRO A 34 -10.24 13.62 -7.66
N ALA A 35 -11.39 14.29 -7.60
CA ALA A 35 -12.68 13.61 -7.42
C ALA A 35 -13.06 12.72 -8.61
N SER A 36 -12.66 13.09 -9.84
CA SER A 36 -12.83 12.29 -11.06
C SER A 36 -11.89 12.75 -12.19
N GLU A 37 -11.92 12.06 -13.33
CA GLU A 37 -11.15 12.47 -14.53
C GLU A 37 -11.55 13.84 -15.09
N THR A 38 -12.80 14.26 -14.86
CA THR A 38 -13.34 15.54 -15.32
C THR A 38 -13.43 16.60 -14.21
N ASN A 39 -13.35 16.18 -12.94
CA ASN A 39 -13.40 17.06 -11.77
C ASN A 39 -12.09 17.01 -10.99
N THR A 40 -11.26 18.03 -11.20
CA THR A 40 -9.92 18.13 -10.61
C THR A 40 -9.90 18.64 -9.16
N HIS A 41 -11.05 18.91 -8.54
CA HIS A 41 -11.10 19.30 -7.13
C HIS A 41 -10.67 18.13 -6.24
N ALA A 42 -9.80 18.42 -5.27
CA ALA A 42 -9.34 17.45 -4.28
C ALA A 42 -10.15 17.58 -2.99
N TRP A 43 -11.04 16.63 -2.74
CA TRP A 43 -11.84 16.59 -1.53
C TRP A 43 -11.06 15.90 -0.41
N VAL A 44 -11.03 16.52 0.78
CA VAL A 44 -10.28 16.00 1.94
C VAL A 44 -10.68 14.57 2.26
N ARG A 45 -11.98 14.28 2.33
CA ARG A 45 -12.53 12.95 2.62
C ARG A 45 -11.99 11.89 1.65
N ASP A 46 -12.06 12.16 0.36
CA ASP A 46 -11.70 11.20 -0.69
C ASP A 46 -10.21 10.90 -0.64
N ASN A 47 -9.39 11.92 -0.37
CA ASN A 47 -7.95 11.81 -0.19
C ASN A 47 -7.58 11.00 1.06
N VAL A 48 -8.19 11.30 2.20
CA VAL A 48 -7.96 10.59 3.47
C VAL A 48 -8.36 9.11 3.33
N TYR A 49 -9.51 8.83 2.72
CA TYR A 49 -9.98 7.44 2.56
C TYR A 49 -9.13 6.65 1.58
N SER A 50 -8.68 7.30 0.50
CA SER A 50 -7.78 6.68 -0.49
C SER A 50 -6.43 6.30 0.14
N ILE A 51 -5.81 7.21 0.89
CA ILE A 51 -4.48 6.97 1.46
C ILE A 51 -4.50 5.96 2.62
N MET A 52 -5.63 5.79 3.32
CA MET A 52 -5.76 4.74 4.36
C MET A 52 -5.46 3.34 3.82
N ALA A 53 -5.85 3.04 2.58
CA ALA A 53 -5.55 1.73 1.96
C ALA A 53 -4.03 1.54 1.75
N VAL A 54 -3.33 2.59 1.31
CA VAL A 54 -1.87 2.59 1.13
C VAL A 54 -1.16 2.42 2.47
N TRP A 55 -1.61 3.18 3.48
CA TRP A 55 -1.03 3.12 4.83
C TRP A 55 -1.24 1.76 5.49
N GLY A 56 -2.47 1.22 5.44
CA GLY A 56 -2.76 -0.11 5.98
C GLY A 56 -1.93 -1.21 5.33
N LEU A 57 -1.71 -1.13 4.02
CA LEU A 57 -0.83 -2.06 3.31
C LEU A 57 0.64 -1.92 3.75
N ALA A 58 1.14 -0.70 3.91
CA ALA A 58 2.49 -0.46 4.41
C ALA A 58 2.69 -1.03 5.83
N LEU A 59 1.71 -0.88 6.72
CA LEU A 59 1.73 -1.48 8.06
C LEU A 59 1.78 -3.01 8.00
N ALA A 60 1.02 -3.64 7.09
CA ALA A 60 1.01 -5.09 6.94
C ALA A 60 2.36 -5.64 6.42
N TYR A 61 3.02 -4.91 5.51
CA TYR A 61 4.38 -5.24 5.08
C TYR A 61 5.38 -5.14 6.22
N ARG A 62 5.36 -4.04 6.99
CA ARG A 62 6.25 -3.85 8.15
C ARG A 62 6.13 -4.99 9.16
N LYS A 63 4.91 -5.32 9.57
CA LYS A 63 4.65 -6.45 10.48
C LYS A 63 5.19 -7.78 9.96
N THR A 64 5.14 -8.00 8.65
CA THR A 64 5.66 -9.25 8.06
C THR A 64 7.19 -9.27 8.06
N ALA A 65 7.83 -8.11 7.84
CA ALA A 65 9.28 -7.98 7.94
C ALA A 65 9.77 -8.20 9.39
N ASP A 66 9.10 -7.60 10.37
CA ASP A 66 9.44 -7.76 11.80
C ASP A 66 9.38 -9.25 12.21
N LEU A 67 8.32 -9.97 11.79
CA LEU A 67 8.17 -11.41 12.06
C LEU A 67 9.25 -12.28 11.39
N ASP A 68 9.73 -11.88 10.22
CA ASP A 68 10.79 -12.60 9.52
C ASP A 68 12.16 -12.32 10.12
N GLU A 69 12.38 -11.12 10.67
CA GLU A 69 13.57 -10.74 11.43
C GLU A 69 13.65 -11.49 12.77
N ASP A 70 12.57 -11.53 13.55
CA ASP A 70 12.51 -12.30 14.80
C ASP A 70 12.84 -13.78 14.57
N ARG A 71 12.27 -14.39 13.53
CA ARG A 71 12.58 -15.79 13.16
C ARG A 71 14.04 -16.00 12.80
N ALA A 72 14.67 -15.04 12.12
CA ALA A 72 16.08 -15.14 11.76
C ALA A 72 16.99 -15.04 13.00
N ASN A 73 16.62 -14.21 13.96
CA ASN A 73 17.38 -14.02 15.20
C ASN A 73 17.30 -15.22 16.15
N HIS A 74 16.20 -15.99 16.13
CA HIS A 74 16.03 -17.20 16.96
C HIS A 74 16.65 -18.49 16.38
N LEU A 75 17.28 -18.42 15.20
CA LEU A 75 17.94 -19.56 14.55
C LEU A 75 19.48 -19.56 14.71
N ASN A 76 20.02 -18.65 15.53
CA ASN A 76 21.44 -18.61 15.93
C ASN A 76 21.58 -18.93 17.42
#